data_AF-A0A4Y2CG60-F1
#
_entry.id   AF-A0A4Y2CG60-F1
#
_cell.length_a   1.000
_cell.length_b   1.000
_cell.length_c   1.000
_cell.angle_alpha   90.00
_cell.angle_beta   90.00
_cell.angle_gamma   90.00
#
_symmetry.space_group_name_H-M   'P 1'
#
loop_
_entity.id
_entity.type
_entity.pdbx_description
1 polymer ?
#
loop_
_entity_poly.entity_id
_entity_poly.type
_entity_poly.pdbx_seq_one_letter_code
_entity_poly.pdbx_strand_id
1 'polypeptide(L)'
;MSPHTSMGKENGFPVLNLRDMGSSIDVMCLKVVKPEMFTGVHVWVQQPLDDAPMCLPLVEVELKGECGHLITKAAVVRNKADKGRYLLENRTAAIVEKMKKIPVPQ
;
A
#
# COMPACT_ATOMS: atom_id res chain seq x y z
N MET A 1 -4.99 17.36 -8.04
CA MET A 1 -4.88 16.00 -7.45
C MET A 1 -6.21 15.67 -6.80
N SER A 2 -6.69 14.43 -6.91
CA SER A 2 -7.89 14.01 -6.16
C SER A 2 -7.55 13.91 -4.67
N PRO A 3 -8.45 14.28 -3.74
CA PRO A 3 -8.19 14.31 -2.30
C PRO A 3 -7.76 12.95 -1.69
N HIS A 4 -7.94 11.85 -2.43
CA HIS A 4 -7.61 10.50 -1.98
C HIS A 4 -6.35 9.91 -2.63
N THR A 5 -5.70 10.65 -3.53
CA THR A 5 -4.51 10.17 -4.26
C THR A 5 -3.27 10.98 -3.88
N SER A 6 -2.15 10.31 -3.66
CA SER A 6 -0.86 10.99 -3.46
C SER A 6 0.28 10.20 -4.09
N MET A 7 1.34 10.88 -4.50
CA MET A 7 2.57 10.20 -4.94
C MET A 7 3.37 9.75 -3.71
N GLY A 8 3.93 8.54 -3.79
CA GLY A 8 4.85 7.99 -2.80
C GLY A 8 6.07 7.33 -3.43
N LYS A 9 6.95 6.82 -2.55
CA LYS A 9 8.09 5.98 -2.92
C LYS A 9 8.04 4.71 -2.09
N GLU A 10 7.78 3.60 -2.77
CA GLU A 10 7.59 2.27 -2.23
C GLU A 10 8.79 1.44 -2.67
N ASN A 11 9.68 1.07 -1.74
CA ASN A 11 10.94 0.38 -2.06
C ASN A 11 11.78 1.07 -3.16
N GLY A 12 11.70 2.41 -3.22
CA GLY A 12 12.43 3.24 -4.18
C GLY A 12 11.71 3.46 -5.52
N PHE A 13 10.56 2.82 -5.77
CA PHE A 13 9.77 3.05 -6.98
C PHE A 13 8.68 4.11 -6.75
N PRO A 14 8.46 5.02 -7.71
CA PRO A 14 7.35 5.96 -7.62
C PRO A 14 6.02 5.22 -7.85
N VAL A 15 5.13 5.23 -6.85
CA VAL A 15 3.78 4.67 -6.99
C VAL A 15 2.72 5.72 -6.67
N LEU A 16 1.59 5.63 -7.38
CA LEU A 16 0.40 6.40 -7.05
C LEU A 16 -0.35 5.69 -5.92
N ASN A 17 -0.32 6.29 -4.73
CA ASN A 17 -1.05 5.83 -3.57
C ASN A 17 -2.51 6.29 -3.64
N LEU A 18 -3.44 5.39 -3.36
CA LEU A 18 -4.86 5.66 -3.21
C LEU A 18 -5.29 5.26 -1.80
N ARG A 19 -5.82 6.20 -1.03
CA ARG A 19 -6.36 5.92 0.31
C ARG A 19 -7.72 5.22 0.16
N ASP A 20 -7.82 4.00 0.68
CA ASP A 20 -9.05 3.22 0.71
C ASP A 20 -9.55 3.08 2.16
N MET A 21 -10.70 3.71 2.45
CA MET A 21 -11.29 3.66 3.79
C MET A 21 -11.94 2.33 4.14
N GLY A 22 -12.24 1.48 3.15
CA GLY A 22 -12.84 0.17 3.36
C GLY A 22 -11.82 -0.96 3.52
N SER A 23 -10.55 -0.70 3.21
CA SER A 23 -9.52 -1.75 3.30
C SER A 23 -9.02 -1.94 4.72
N SER A 24 -8.75 -3.20 5.07
CA SER A 24 -8.11 -3.65 6.32
C SER A 24 -6.66 -4.09 6.12
N ILE A 25 -6.17 -4.05 4.88
CA ILE A 25 -4.78 -4.34 4.53
C ILE A 25 -4.37 -3.50 3.32
N ASP A 26 -3.10 -3.12 3.24
CA ASP A 26 -2.58 -2.49 2.02
C ASP A 26 -2.65 -3.48 0.84
N VAL A 27 -2.83 -2.95 -0.37
CA VAL A 27 -2.83 -3.76 -1.60
C VAL A 27 -1.89 -3.16 -2.63
N MET A 28 -1.01 -3.99 -3.20
CA MET A 28 0.03 -3.58 -4.14
C MET A 28 -0.06 -4.35 -5.47
N CYS A 29 0.26 -3.66 -6.56
CA CYS A 29 0.38 -4.28 -7.87
C CYS A 29 1.64 -5.13 -7.96
N LEU A 30 1.52 -6.36 -8.45
CA LEU A 30 2.66 -7.25 -8.71
C LEU A 30 3.75 -6.61 -9.58
N LYS A 31 3.40 -5.68 -10.47
CA LYS A 31 4.36 -5.01 -11.38
C LYS A 31 5.47 -4.23 -10.67
N VAL A 32 5.21 -3.79 -9.44
CA VAL A 32 6.16 -2.98 -8.64
C VAL A 32 6.76 -3.78 -7.48
N VAL A 33 6.53 -5.09 -7.46
CA VAL A 33 7.01 -6.01 -6.43
C VAL A 33 8.20 -6.81 -6.98
N LYS A 34 9.29 -6.84 -6.21
CA LYS A 34 10.44 -7.71 -6.48
C LYS A 34 10.30 -9.06 -5.77
N PRO A 35 10.91 -10.14 -6.28
CA PRO A 35 10.85 -11.47 -5.64
C PRO A 35 11.29 -11.49 -4.17
N GLU A 36 12.25 -10.66 -3.79
CA GLU A 36 12.82 -10.63 -2.44
C GLU A 36 11.88 -10.00 -1.41
N MET A 37 10.84 -9.29 -1.86
CA MET A 37 9.85 -8.66 -0.98
C MET A 37 8.82 -9.66 -0.45
N PHE A 38 8.71 -10.85 -1.06
CA PHE A 38 7.74 -11.86 -0.64
C PHE A 38 8.13 -12.48 0.69
N THR A 39 7.16 -12.49 1.61
CA THR A 39 7.34 -13.06 2.95
C THR A 39 7.15 -14.57 3.02
N GLY A 40 6.70 -15.19 1.92
CA GLY A 40 6.22 -16.58 1.90
C GLY A 40 4.84 -16.78 2.54
N VAL A 41 4.29 -15.76 3.20
CA VAL A 41 2.95 -15.78 3.82
C VAL A 41 1.90 -15.38 2.78
N HIS A 42 0.69 -15.92 2.96
CA HIS A 42 -0.48 -15.57 2.17
C HIS A 42 -1.61 -15.09 3.09
N VAL A 43 -2.49 -14.25 2.55
CA VAL A 43 -3.66 -13.70 3.23
C VAL A 43 -4.90 -13.93 2.38
N TRP A 44 -6.03 -14.18 3.04
CA TRP A 44 -7.33 -14.28 2.39
C TRP A 44 -7.97 -12.90 2.36
N VAL A 45 -8.25 -12.39 1.17
CA VAL A 45 -8.83 -11.06 0.95
C VAL A 45 -10.16 -11.22 0.25
N GLN A 46 -11.22 -10.70 0.87
CA GLN A 46 -12.55 -10.62 0.30
C GLN A 46 -12.73 -9.23 -0.32
N GLN A 47 -12.85 -9.14 -1.65
CA GLN A 47 -13.25 -7.88 -2.28
C GLN A 47 -14.78 -7.74 -2.28
N PRO A 48 -15.33 -6.51 -2.31
CA PRO A 48 -16.78 -6.28 -2.22
C PRO A 48 -17.60 -6.92 -3.34
N LEU A 49 -16.99 -7.19 -4.50
CA LEU A 49 -17.66 -7.71 -5.69
C LEU A 49 -17.31 -9.18 -5.99
N ASP A 50 -16.45 -9.80 -5.18
CA ASP A 50 -16.07 -11.19 -5.37
C ASP A 50 -17.03 -12.12 -4.63
N ASP A 51 -17.40 -13.24 -5.26
CA ASP A 51 -18.28 -14.23 -4.63
C ASP A 51 -17.57 -15.04 -3.51
N ALA A 52 -16.24 -15.03 -3.49
CA ALA A 52 -15.42 -15.78 -2.54
C ALA A 52 -14.09 -15.05 -2.25
N PRO A 53 -13.48 -15.28 -1.07
CA PRO A 53 -12.20 -14.67 -0.74
C PRO A 53 -11.07 -15.25 -1.58
N MET A 54 -10.11 -14.41 -1.95
CA MET A 54 -8.93 -14.80 -2.72
C MET A 54 -7.72 -14.95 -1.81
N CYS A 55 -6.93 -15.99 -2.04
CA CYS A 55 -5.62 -16.16 -1.41
C CYS A 55 -4.57 -15.33 -2.16
N LEU A 56 -4.06 -14.28 -1.52
CA LEU A 56 -3.07 -13.37 -2.08
C LEU A 56 -1.74 -13.48 -1.34
N PRO A 57 -0.60 -13.47 -2.04
CA PRO A 57 0.70 -13.45 -1.38
C PRO A 57 0.95 -12.11 -0.69
N LEU A 58 1.69 -12.17 0.41
CA LEU A 58 2.00 -11.02 1.26
C LEU A 58 3.45 -10.58 1.07
N VAL A 59 3.63 -9.27 0.89
CA VAL A 59 4.96 -8.65 0.78
C VAL A 59 5.20 -7.67 1.91
N GLU A 60 6.47 -7.45 2.25
CA GLU A 60 6.90 -6.33 3.07
C GLU A 60 7.30 -5.15 2.19
N VAL A 61 6.82 -3.97 2.56
CA VAL A 61 6.99 -2.74 1.79
C VAL A 61 7.51 -1.65 2.71
N GLU A 62 8.62 -1.04 2.31
CA GLU A 62 9.15 0.16 2.93
C GLU A 62 8.56 1.39 2.24
N LEU A 63 7.79 2.18 3.01
CA LEU A 63 7.28 3.48 2.62
C LEU A 63 8.18 4.56 3.22
N LYS A 64 8.74 5.44 2.37
CA LYS A 64 9.58 6.57 2.83
C LYS A 64 8.81 7.88 2.74
N GLY A 65 8.78 8.61 3.85
CA GLY A 65 8.32 9.99 3.93
C GLY A 65 9.47 10.96 4.22
N GLU A 66 9.16 12.24 4.32
CA GLU A 66 10.15 13.29 4.60
C GLU A 66 10.70 13.19 6.03
N CYS A 67 9.86 12.78 6.98
CA CYS A 67 10.20 12.71 8.40
C CYS A 67 10.25 11.27 8.96
N GLY A 68 10.40 10.25 8.11
CA GLY A 68 10.53 8.86 8.59
C GLY A 68 10.30 7.80 7.52
N HIS A 69 10.33 6.54 7.95
CA HIS A 69 9.99 5.38 7.13
C HIS A 69 9.03 4.45 7.89
N LEU A 70 8.20 3.72 7.15
CA LEU A 70 7.29 2.69 7.65
C LEU A 70 7.57 1.39 6.90
N ILE A 71 7.75 0.30 7.63
CA ILE A 71 7.65 -1.04 7.04
C ILE A 71 6.22 -1.54 7.30
N THR A 72 5.50 -1.83 6.24
CA THR A 72 4.13 -2.34 6.27
C THR A 72 4.04 -3.63 5.46
N LYS A 73 2.91 -4.34 5.58
CA LYS A 73 2.62 -5.54 4.79
C LYS A 73 1.49 -5.25 3.82
N ALA A 74 1.66 -5.69 2.57
CA ALA A 74 0.67 -5.50 1.51
C ALA A 74 0.33 -6.82 0.82
N ALA A 75 -0.95 -7.05 0.55
CA ALA A 75 -1.40 -8.12 -0.31
C ALA A 75 -1.10 -7.78 -1.77
N VAL A 76 -0.60 -8.74 -2.55
CA VAL A 76 -0.23 -8.50 -3.94
C VAL A 76 -1.30 -9.00 -4.89
N VAL A 77 -1.77 -8.12 -5.77
CA VAL A 77 -2.77 -8.43 -6.81
C VAL A 77 -2.14 -8.42 -8.21
N ARG A 78 -2.66 -9.26 -9.10
CA ARG A 78 -2.22 -9.34 -10.50
C ARG A 78 -3.00 -8.38 -11.39
N ASN A 79 -2.46 -7.17 -11.61
CA ASN A 79 -2.42 -6.34 -12.84
C ASN A 79 -3.73 -5.99 -13.59
N LYS A 80 -4.86 -6.68 -13.42
CA LYS A 80 -6.13 -6.31 -14.07
C LYS A 80 -6.95 -5.29 -13.25
N ALA A 81 -6.84 -5.31 -11.93
CA ALA A 81 -7.67 -4.49 -11.04
C ALA A 81 -7.01 -3.16 -10.61
N ASP A 82 -5.68 -3.10 -10.53
CA ASP A 82 -4.98 -2.07 -9.74
C ASP A 82 -4.48 -0.86 -10.54
N LYS A 83 -4.48 -0.89 -11.88
CA LYS A 83 -3.88 0.16 -12.74
C LYS A 83 -2.47 0.61 -12.27
N GLY A 84 -1.71 -0.28 -11.62
CA GLY A 84 -0.39 0.04 -11.05
C GLY A 84 -0.41 0.95 -9.82
N ARG A 85 -1.52 1.01 -9.09
CA ARG A 85 -1.65 1.80 -7.84
C ARG A 85 -1.29 0.96 -6.61
N TYR A 86 -0.95 1.67 -5.55
CA TYR A 86 -0.85 1.12 -4.20
C TYR A 86 -2.07 1.61 -3.41
N LEU A 87 -2.86 0.69 -2.87
CA LEU A 87 -4.00 1.00 -2.03
C LEU A 87 -3.53 0.99 -0.58
N LEU A 88 -3.62 2.15 0.07
CA LEU A 88 -3.30 2.29 1.49
C LEU A 88 -4.54 1.99 2.32
N GLU A 89 -4.38 1.08 3.27
CA GLU A 89 -5.27 0.96 4.42
C GLU A 89 -5.30 2.28 5.21
N ASN A 90 -6.41 2.55 5.88
CA ASN A 90 -6.58 3.73 6.74
C ASN A 90 -5.44 3.96 7.72
N ARG A 91 -4.96 2.91 8.39
CA ARG A 91 -3.88 3.04 9.37
C ARG A 91 -2.58 3.48 8.72
N THR A 92 -2.20 2.82 7.62
CA THR A 92 -1.00 3.17 6.84
C THR A 92 -1.11 4.60 6.30
N ALA A 93 -2.25 4.97 5.73
CA ALA A 93 -2.50 6.31 5.21
C ALA A 93 -2.34 7.39 6.30
N ALA A 94 -2.89 7.19 7.49
CA ALA A 94 -2.78 8.13 8.60
C ALA A 94 -1.33 8.30 9.09
N ILE A 95 -0.52 7.23 9.07
CA ILE A 95 0.90 7.29 9.42
C ILE A 95 1.69 8.03 8.33
N VAL A 96 1.46 7.69 7.06
CA VAL A 96 2.11 8.36 5.92
C VAL A 96 1.79 9.85 5.89
N GLU A 97 0.55 10.26 6.20
CA GLU A 97 0.17 11.67 6.33
C GLU A 97 0.97 12.39 7.43
N LYS A 98 1.26 11.72 8.55
CA LYS A 98 2.11 12.28 9.62
C LYS A 98 3.58 12.36 9.19
N MET A 99 4.08 11.38 8.45
CA MET A 99 5.46 11.37 7.94
C MET A 99 5.74 12.45 6.89
N LYS A 100 4.70 12.99 6.25
CA LYS A 100 4.80 14.14 5.33
C LYS A 100 4.82 15.50 6.05
N LYS A 101 4.50 15.56 7.35
CA LYS A 101 4.47 16.82 8.09
C LYS A 101 5.80 17.02 8.80
N ILE A 102 6.53 18.09 8.45
CA ILE A 102 7.61 18.60 9.27
C ILE A 102 7.00 19.12 10.59
N PRO A 103 7.51 18.73 11.78
CA PRO A 103 7.08 19.35 13.02
C PRO A 103 7.45 20.83 12.97
N VAL A 104 6.46 21.72 12.93
CA VAL A 104 6.71 23.15 13.14
C VAL A 104 7.00 23.32 14.63
N PRO A 105 8.14 23.91 15.04
CA PRO A 105 8.40 24.22 16.44
C PRO A 105 7.27 25.13 16.96
N GLN A 106 6.70 24.77 18.11
CA GLN A 106 5.77 25.62 18.85
C GLN A 106 6.49 26.79 19.50
#